data_AF-A0AAW4WUL9-F1
#
_entry.id   AF-A0AAW4WUL9-F1
#
_cell.length_a   1.000
_cell.length_b   1.000
_cell.length_c   1.000
_cell.angle_alpha   90.00
_cell.angle_beta   90.00
_cell.angle_gamma   90.00
#
_symmetry.space_group_name_H-M   'P 1'
#
loop_
_entity.id
_entity.type
_entity.pdbx_description
1 polymer ?
#
loop_
_entity_poly.entity_id
_entity_poly.type
_entity_poly.pdbx_seq_one_letter_code
_entity_poly.pdbx_strand_id
1 'polypeptide(L)' 'MIYIQLFLSFLQVGALSFGGGYAAMPLIQEQVVNLHSWLSMSELTNLITIAEMTQGPIAVNYAT' A
#
# COMPACT_ATOMS: atom_id res chain seq x y z
N MET A 1 -4.09 16.98 9.86
CA MET A 1 -2.88 16.90 9.00
C MET A 1 -2.62 15.50 8.44
N ILE A 2 -2.87 14.42 9.20
CA ILE A 2 -2.62 13.02 8.78
C ILE A 2 -3.31 12.63 7.45
N TYR A 3 -4.52 13.12 7.19
CA TYR A 3 -5.27 12.83 5.96
C TYR A 3 -4.57 13.33 4.69
N ILE A 4 -3.89 14.47 4.75
CA ILE A 4 -3.13 15.02 3.62
C ILE A 4 -1.87 14.18 3.37
N GLN A 5 -1.21 13.71 4.44
CA GLN A 5 -0.07 12.82 4.32
C GLN A 5 -0.46 11.48 3.70
N LEU A 6 -1.54 10.83 4.18
CA LEU A 6 -2.06 9.63 3.54
C LEU A 6 -2.36 9.89 2.05
N PHE A 7 -3.11 10.95 1.74
CA PHE A 7 -3.46 11.26 0.36
C PHE A 7 -2.22 11.41 -0.53
N LEU A 8 -1.20 12.16 -0.10
CA LEU A 8 0.02 12.36 -0.88
C LEU A 8 0.86 11.09 -1.02
N SER A 9 0.99 10.29 0.05
CA SER A 9 1.77 9.04 0.00
C SER A 9 1.12 8.03 -0.93
N PHE A 10 -0.20 7.86 -0.87
CA PHE A 10 -0.93 6.96 -1.78
C PHE A 10 -1.03 7.52 -3.21
N LEU A 11 -1.11 8.84 -3.38
CA LEU A 11 -1.02 9.49 -4.70
C LEU A 11 0.34 9.24 -5.35
N GLN A 12 1.43 9.32 -4.59
CA GLN A 12 2.78 9.04 -5.09
C GLN A 12 2.95 7.56 -5.45
N VAL A 13 2.47 6.64 -4.60
CA VAL A 13 2.44 5.21 -4.91
C VAL A 13 1.66 4.95 -6.20
N GLY A 14 0.46 5.52 -6.34
CA GLY A 14 -0.38 5.35 -7.53
C GLY A 14 0.22 5.96 -8.79
N ALA A 15 0.86 7.13 -8.68
CA ALA A 15 1.50 7.81 -9.79
C ALA A 15 2.82 7.16 -10.25
N LEU A 16 3.51 6.43 -9.35
CA LEU A 16 4.78 5.76 -9.64
C LEU A 16 4.63 4.24 -9.82
N SER A 17 3.45 3.67 -9.58
CA SER A 17 3.13 2.25 -9.80
C SER A 17 2.91 1.95 -11.29
N PHE A 18 3.94 2.14 -12.11
CA PHE A 18 3.96 1.64 -13.48
C PHE A 18 4.45 0.18 -13.48
N GLY A 19 3.53 -0.78 -13.60
CA GLY A 19 3.88 -2.21 -13.63
C GLY A 19 2.93 -3.18 -12.90
N GLY A 20 1.80 -2.70 -12.38
CA GLY A 20 0.80 -3.52 -11.69
C GLY A 20 1.01 -3.61 -10.17
N GLY A 21 0.17 -4.40 -9.49
CA GLY A 21 0.12 -4.45 -8.01
C GLY A 21 1.44 -4.79 -7.33
N TYR A 22 2.19 -5.76 -7.87
CA TYR A 22 3.49 -6.16 -7.32
C TYR A 22 4.60 -5.12 -7.53
N ALA A 23 4.50 -4.26 -8.56
CA ALA A 23 5.45 -3.17 -8.77
C ALA A 23 5.23 -2.02 -7.76
N ALA A 24 4.02 -1.88 -7.23
CA ALA A 24 3.69 -0.90 -6.18
C ALA A 24 4.26 -1.29 -4.81
N MET A 25 4.48 -2.58 -4.57
CA MET A 25 4.83 -3.12 -3.25
C MET A 25 6.04 -2.46 -2.57
N PRO A 26 7.20 -2.34 -3.24
CA PRO A 26 8.36 -1.70 -2.62
C PRO A 26 8.11 -0.22 -2.30
N LEU A 27 7.31 0.49 -3.10
CA LEU A 27 6.95 1.89 -2.86
C LEU A 27 6.02 2.03 -1.66
N ILE A 28 5.05 1.12 -1.52
CA ILE A 28 4.16 1.08 -0.34
C ILE A 28 4.97 0.77 0.92
N GLN A 29 5.86 -0.21 0.86
CA GLN A 29 6.73 -0.56 1.98
C GLN A 29 7.60 0.63 2.40
N GLU A 30 8.21 1.33 1.43
CA GLU A 30 9.02 2.51 1.72
C GLU A 30 8.20 3.60 2.44
N GLN A 31 7.03 3.95 1.91
CA GLN A 31 6.20 4.99 2.49
C GLN A 31 5.66 4.62 3.88
N VAL A 32 5.11 3.41 4.01
CA VAL A 32 4.31 3.03 5.19
C VAL A 32 5.18 2.50 6.33
N VAL A 33 6.32 1.84 6.03
CA VAL A 33 7.24 1.27 7.03
C VAL A 33 8.43 2.18 7.29
N ASN A 34 9.14 2.60 6.23
CA ASN A 34 10.41 3.31 6.39
C ASN A 34 10.23 4.82 6.64
N LEU A 35 9.39 5.50 5.85
CA LEU A 35 9.23 6.95 5.90
C LEU A 35 8.26 7.38 7.01
N HIS A 36 7.11 6.71 7.11
CA HIS A 36 6.08 7.09 8.08
C HIS A 36 5.97 6.19 9.29
N SER A 37 6.55 4.98 9.24
CA SER A 37 6.47 3.97 10.32
C SER A 37 5.05 3.77 10.86
N TRP A 38 4.05 3.86 9.98
CA TRP A 38 2.65 3.62 10.31
C TRP A 38 2.37 2.13 10.54
N LEU A 39 3.15 1.26 9.89
CA LEU A 39 3.11 -0.18 10.08
C LEU A 39 4.53 -0.73 10.20
N SER A 40 4.68 -1.79 10.98
CA SER A 40 5.86 -2.64 10.94
C SER A 40 5.86 -3.51 9.68
N MET A 41 7.04 -4.02 9.29
CA MET A 41 7.17 -4.93 8.15
C MET A 41 6.30 -6.20 8.32
N SER A 42 6.15 -6.69 9.56
CA SER A 42 5.26 -7.81 9.88
C SER A 42 3.78 -7.48 9.70
N GLU A 43 3.34 -6.29 10.11
CA GLU A 43 1.95 -5.87 9.95
C GLU A 43 1.59 -5.62 8.49
N LEU A 44 2.52 -5.03 7.72
CA LEU A 44 2.37 -4.89 6.27
C LEU A 44 2.22 -6.26 5.61
N THR A 45 3.10 -7.21 5.91
CA THR A 45 3.03 -8.58 5.34
C THR A 45 1.73 -9.29 5.70
N ASN A 46 1.25 -9.14 6.93
CA ASN A 46 -0.03 -9.68 7.36
C ASN A 46 -1.21 -9.06 6.60
N LEU A 47 -1.22 -7.73 6.40
CA LEU A 47 -2.24 -7.04 5.61
C LEU A 47 -2.27 -7.51 4.16
N ILE A 48 -1.10 -7.68 3.55
CA ILE A 48 -0.97 -8.19 2.19
C ILE A 48 -1.54 -9.60 2.10
N THR A 49 -1.17 -10.46 3.05
CA THR A 49 -1.68 -11.83 3.13
C THR A 49 -3.20 -11.84 3.25
N ILE A 50 -3.78 -10.98 4.09
CA ILE A 50 -5.24 -10.84 4.23
C ILE A 50 -5.90 -10.35 2.93
N ALA A 51 -5.27 -9.38 2.25
CA ALA A 51 -5.75 -8.83 0.98
C ALA A 51 -5.69 -9.85 -0.17
N GLU A 52 -4.70 -10.74 -0.17
CA GLU A 52 -4.60 -11.84 -1.15
C GLU A 52 -5.59 -12.99 -0.83
N MET A 53 -5.91 -13.22 0.45
CA MET A 53 -6.88 -14.23 0.90
C MET A 53 -8.34 -13.87 0.55
N THR A 54 -8.64 -12.60 0.26
CA THR A 54 -9.99 -12.11 -0.05
C THR A 54 -10.35 -12.13 -1.54
N GLN A 55 -9.68 -12.98 -2.35
CA GLN A 55 -9.83 -13.16 -3.82
C GLN A 55 -10.87 -12.27 -4.52
N GLY A 56 -10.39 -11.14 -5.03
CA GLY A 56 -11.04 -10.23 -5.97
C GLY A 56 -9.96 -9.44 -6.71
N PRO A 57 -10.26 -8.72 -7.81
CA PRO A 57 -9.27 -7.94 -8.53
C PRO A 57 -8.56 -6.99 -7.56
N ILE A 58 -7.23 -7.07 -7.48
CA ILE A 58 -6.41 -6.36 -6.48
C ILE A 58 -6.74 -4.85 -6.45
N ALA A 59 -7.16 -4.25 -7.57
CA ALA A 59 -7.55 -2.85 -7.66
C ALA A 59 -8.93 -2.50 -7.04
N VAL A 60 -9.85 -3.44 -6.89
CA VAL A 60 -11.24 -3.19 -6.44
C VAL A 60 -11.39 -3.44 -4.93
N ASN A 61 -10.73 -4.47 -4.39
CA ASN A 61 -10.80 -4.77 -2.95
C ASN A 61 -10.02 -3.77 -2.07
N TYR A 62 -9.10 -2.98 -2.63
CA TYR A 62 -8.45 -1.89 -1.89
C TYR A 62 -9.34 -0.64 -1.74
N ALA A 63 -10.45 -0.57 -2.47
CA ALA A 63 -11.33 0.60 -2.53
C ALA A 63 -12.65 0.44 -1.74
N THR A 64 -12.90 -0.72 -1.13
CA THR A 64 -14.07 -1.00 -0.28
C THR A 64 -13.59 -1.46 1.09
#